data_AF-A0A957ZI54-F1
#
_entry.id   AF-A0A957ZI54-F1
#
_cell.length_a   1.000
_cell.length_b   1.000
_cell.length_c   1.000
_cell.angle_alpha   90.00
_cell.angle_beta   90.00
_cell.angle_gamma   90.00
#
_symmetry.space_group_name_H-M   'P 1'
#
loop_
_entity.id
_entity.type
_entity.pdbx_description
1 polymer ?
#
loop_
_entity_poly.entity_id
_entity_poly.type
_entity_poly.pdbx_seq_one_letter_code
_entity_poly.pdbx_strand_id
1 'polypeptide(L)'
;MTQAQGSNSQEVAYTFTEVAYHLQVTPDVLRGWIRRFGQLLSASAKADDARFTTADVAALTMVQKLAEQGFKDDEINERLTPKRLVREESPSIALSADQSRQLVEGKSALLPQALGDILSAIANSQQTVLNSQSTVREVVGVVVQDNFNLKDENRKLRERMLELERALAEYQRREETRKERMESRLRAMEGTIAALQQQVAQLIQIQRQGQQKKRGWW
;
A
#
# COMPACT_ATOMS: atom_id res chain seq x y z
N MET A 1 -34.70 -13.16 -36.49
CA MET A 1 -33.30 -12.97 -36.93
C MET A 1 -32.48 -12.58 -35.72
N THR A 2 -31.53 -13.45 -35.41
CA THR A 2 -30.61 -13.50 -34.28
C THR A 2 -29.37 -12.66 -34.57
N GLN A 3 -28.82 -12.00 -33.54
CA GLN A 3 -27.38 -11.83 -33.25
C GLN A 3 -27.23 -10.73 -32.18
N ALA A 4 -26.35 -10.78 -31.19
CA ALA A 4 -25.68 -11.84 -30.44
C ALA A 4 -24.99 -11.06 -29.31
N GLN A 5 -24.99 -11.62 -28.09
CA GLN A 5 -24.25 -11.12 -26.95
C GLN A 5 -22.77 -10.88 -27.28
N GLY A 6 -22.29 -9.68 -26.96
CA GLY A 6 -20.88 -9.40 -26.69
C GLY A 6 -20.78 -8.97 -25.24
N SER A 7 -20.58 -9.94 -24.34
CA SER A 7 -20.17 -9.71 -22.96
C SER A 7 -18.92 -8.84 -22.98
N ASN A 8 -19.07 -7.57 -22.59
CA ASN A 8 -17.94 -6.69 -22.30
C ASN A 8 -17.31 -7.19 -21.01
N SER A 9 -16.57 -8.30 -21.11
CA SER A 9 -15.66 -8.78 -20.07
C SER A 9 -14.68 -7.64 -19.87
N GLN A 10 -14.93 -6.79 -18.87
CA GLN A 10 -13.96 -5.81 -18.41
C GLN A 10 -12.70 -6.62 -18.12
N GLU A 11 -11.70 -6.55 -19.00
CA GLU A 11 -10.38 -7.09 -18.72
C GLU A 11 -9.92 -6.37 -17.45
N VAL A 12 -9.91 -7.11 -16.34
CA VAL A 12 -9.48 -6.60 -15.05
C VAL A 12 -8.01 -6.25 -15.21
N ALA A 13 -7.76 -4.97 -15.42
CA ALA A 13 -6.44 -4.40 -15.53
C ALA A 13 -5.92 -4.14 -14.12
N TYR A 14 -4.96 -4.93 -13.69
CA TYR A 14 -4.23 -4.76 -12.43
C TYR A 14 -3.18 -3.68 -12.60
N THR A 15 -3.05 -2.83 -11.60
CA THR A 15 -1.97 -1.84 -11.50
C THR A 15 -0.66 -2.51 -11.13
N PHE A 16 0.46 -1.85 -11.42
CA PHE A 16 1.79 -2.31 -11.01
C PHE A 16 1.89 -2.66 -9.52
N THR A 17 1.30 -1.85 -8.65
CA THR A 17 1.30 -2.06 -7.19
C THR A 17 0.50 -3.31 -6.80
N GLU A 18 -0.65 -3.54 -7.43
CA GLU A 18 -1.47 -4.73 -7.20
C GLU A 18 -0.74 -6.00 -7.67
N VAL A 19 -0.07 -5.96 -8.81
CA VAL A 19 0.70 -7.10 -9.33
C VAL A 19 1.90 -7.42 -8.43
N ALA A 20 2.63 -6.41 -7.95
CA ALA A 20 3.72 -6.60 -7.00
C ALA A 20 3.24 -7.26 -5.70
N TYR A 21 2.08 -6.80 -5.20
CA TYR A 21 1.46 -7.37 -4.01
C TYR A 21 0.99 -8.81 -4.24
N HIS A 22 0.36 -9.09 -5.39
CA HIS A 22 -0.13 -10.43 -5.74
C HIS A 22 0.99 -11.46 -5.90
N LEU A 23 2.12 -11.08 -6.48
CA LEU A 23 3.30 -11.93 -6.66
C LEU A 23 4.21 -11.97 -5.42
N GLN A 24 3.92 -11.14 -4.41
CA GLN A 24 4.77 -10.93 -3.21
C GLN A 24 6.23 -10.59 -3.55
N VAL A 25 6.45 -9.83 -4.62
CA VAL A 25 7.79 -9.41 -5.07
C VAL A 25 8.02 -7.93 -4.83
N THR A 26 9.28 -7.53 -4.63
CA THR A 26 9.61 -6.11 -4.52
C THR A 26 9.36 -5.39 -5.85
N PRO A 27 9.04 -4.08 -5.82
CA PRO A 27 8.88 -3.28 -7.03
C PRO A 27 10.08 -3.37 -7.99
N ASP A 28 11.30 -3.49 -7.47
CA ASP A 28 12.50 -3.57 -8.29
C ASP A 28 12.60 -4.92 -9.02
N VAL A 29 12.19 -6.01 -8.38
CA VAL A 29 12.11 -7.35 -9.00
C VAL A 29 11.06 -7.34 -10.11
N LEU A 30 9.89 -6.75 -9.86
CA LEU A 30 8.83 -6.65 -10.86
C LEU A 30 9.25 -5.77 -12.06
N ARG A 31 9.92 -4.64 -11.83
CA ARG A 31 10.50 -3.83 -12.93
C ARG A 31 11.55 -4.61 -13.72
N GLY A 32 12.38 -5.40 -13.04
CA GLY A 32 13.34 -6.30 -13.66
C GLY A 32 12.65 -7.34 -14.56
N TRP A 33 11.56 -7.94 -14.09
CA TRP A 33 10.77 -8.90 -14.86
C TRP A 33 10.06 -8.26 -16.05
N ILE A 34 9.47 -7.06 -15.91
CA ILE A 34 8.85 -6.34 -17.03
C ILE A 34 9.89 -6.00 -18.10
N ARG A 35 11.10 -5.60 -17.72
CA ARG A 35 12.18 -5.31 -18.67
C ARG A 35 12.65 -6.58 -19.40
N ARG A 36 12.74 -7.70 -18.69
CA ARG A 36 13.31 -8.96 -19.21
C ARG A 36 12.31 -9.84 -19.94
N PHE A 37 11.08 -9.93 -19.42
CA PHE A 37 9.98 -10.74 -19.95
C PHE A 37 8.91 -9.90 -20.62
N GLY A 38 9.18 -8.62 -20.90
CA GLY A 38 8.24 -7.72 -21.56
C GLY A 38 7.70 -8.28 -22.88
N GLN A 39 8.47 -9.10 -23.60
CA GLN A 39 7.99 -9.73 -24.84
C GLN A 39 6.76 -10.66 -24.63
N LEU A 40 6.59 -11.19 -23.42
CA LEU A 40 5.50 -12.07 -23.01
C LEU A 40 4.30 -11.31 -22.44
N LEU A 41 4.47 -10.02 -22.14
CA LEU A 41 3.44 -9.16 -21.57
C LEU A 41 2.71 -8.38 -22.66
N SER A 42 1.46 -8.04 -22.37
CA SER A 42 0.57 -7.20 -23.17
C SER A 42 1.16 -5.80 -23.43
N ALA A 43 0.66 -5.13 -24.46
CA ALA A 43 1.10 -3.77 -24.77
C ALA A 43 0.78 -2.76 -23.64
N SER A 44 -0.30 -3.01 -22.87
CA SER A 44 -0.68 -2.17 -21.73
C SER A 44 0.24 -2.32 -20.53
N ALA A 45 0.88 -3.48 -20.36
CA ALA A 45 1.87 -3.71 -19.30
C ALA A 45 3.22 -3.03 -19.55
N LYS A 46 3.47 -2.58 -20.79
CA LYS A 46 4.69 -1.86 -21.21
C LYS A 46 4.56 -0.34 -21.17
N ALA A 47 3.34 0.16 -21.01
CA ALA A 47 3.07 1.58 -20.94
C ALA A 47 3.60 2.19 -19.63
N ASP A 48 3.79 3.51 -19.63
CA ASP A 48 4.25 4.27 -18.46
C ASP A 48 3.26 4.16 -17.28
N ASP A 49 1.96 4.03 -17.58
CA ASP A 49 0.91 3.59 -16.66
C ASP A 49 0.66 2.08 -16.82
N ALA A 50 1.60 1.27 -16.31
CA ALA A 50 1.61 -0.18 -16.53
C ALA A 50 0.34 -0.86 -15.98
N ARG A 51 -0.48 -1.37 -16.91
CA ARG A 51 -1.71 -2.10 -16.64
C ARG A 51 -1.58 -3.54 -17.11
N PHE A 52 -1.63 -4.45 -16.15
CA PHE A 52 -1.47 -5.88 -16.35
C PHE A 52 -2.83 -6.53 -16.49
N THR A 53 -3.02 -7.27 -17.56
CA THR A 53 -4.17 -8.14 -17.72
C THR A 53 -4.02 -9.37 -16.82
N THR A 54 -5.11 -10.12 -16.64
CA THR A 54 -5.07 -11.44 -16.00
C THR A 54 -4.08 -12.39 -16.67
N ALA A 55 -3.89 -12.29 -17.99
CA ALA A 55 -2.91 -13.07 -18.74
C ALA A 55 -1.46 -12.67 -18.39
N ASP A 56 -1.20 -11.39 -18.19
CA ASP A 56 0.12 -10.88 -17.79
C ASP A 56 0.50 -11.35 -16.40
N VAL A 57 -0.45 -11.32 -15.45
CA VAL A 57 -0.24 -11.82 -14.10
C VAL A 57 0.03 -13.32 -14.10
N ALA A 58 -0.68 -14.09 -14.93
CA ALA A 58 -0.43 -15.53 -15.08
C ALA A 58 0.96 -15.83 -15.67
N ALA A 59 1.40 -15.05 -16.67
CA ALA A 59 2.73 -15.16 -17.24
C ALA A 59 3.82 -14.86 -16.20
N LEU A 60 3.67 -13.77 -15.44
CA LEU A 60 4.60 -13.40 -14.36
C LEU A 60 4.63 -14.42 -13.21
N THR A 61 3.49 -15.03 -12.89
CA THR A 61 3.42 -16.12 -11.90
C THR A 61 4.18 -17.36 -12.39
N MET A 62 4.15 -17.64 -13.70
CA MET A 62 4.91 -18.74 -14.27
C MET A 62 6.41 -18.43 -14.34
N VAL A 63 6.79 -17.19 -14.65
CA VAL A 63 8.18 -16.69 -14.50
C VAL A 63 8.68 -16.92 -13.08
N GLN A 64 7.90 -16.52 -12.08
CA GLN A 64 8.26 -16.70 -10.67
C GLN A 64 8.52 -18.17 -10.33
N LYS A 65 7.59 -19.06 -10.67
CA LYS A 65 7.73 -20.49 -10.38
C LYS A 65 8.95 -21.12 -11.08
N LEU A 66 9.25 -20.71 -12.32
CA LEU A 66 10.41 -21.22 -13.04
C LEU A 66 11.72 -20.65 -12.48
N ALA A 67 11.74 -19.40 -12.06
CA ALA A 67 12.89 -18.80 -11.38
C ALA A 67 13.16 -19.48 -10.02
N GLU A 68 12.12 -19.81 -9.25
CA GLU A 68 12.23 -20.58 -7.99
C GLU A 68 12.77 -22.00 -8.21
N GLN A 69 12.49 -22.60 -9.37
CA GLN A 69 13.02 -23.91 -9.77
C GLN A 69 14.47 -23.85 -10.26
N GLY A 70 15.11 -22.67 -10.24
CA GLY A 70 16.51 -22.49 -10.61
C GLY A 70 16.76 -22.41 -12.12
N PHE A 71 15.72 -22.27 -12.94
CA PHE A 71 15.89 -22.05 -14.38
C PHE A 71 16.52 -20.69 -14.65
N LYS A 72 17.41 -20.63 -15.63
CA LYS A 72 18.00 -19.38 -16.08
C LYS A 72 17.00 -18.60 -16.90
N ASP A 73 17.16 -17.28 -16.88
CA ASP A 73 16.28 -16.32 -17.54
C ASP A 73 16.00 -16.63 -19.02
N ASP A 74 17.01 -17.12 -19.75
CA ASP A 74 16.90 -17.52 -21.16
C ASP A 74 16.08 -18.81 -21.34
N GLU A 75 16.23 -19.78 -20.43
CA GLU A 75 15.46 -21.03 -20.42
C GLU A 75 14.00 -20.79 -20.03
N ILE A 76 13.77 -19.83 -19.11
CA ILE A 76 12.45 -19.35 -18.76
C ILE A 76 11.80 -18.72 -19.99
N ASN A 77 12.53 -17.89 -20.73
CA ASN A 77 12.00 -17.26 -21.94
C ASN A 77 11.70 -18.30 -23.02
N GLU A 78 12.53 -19.31 -23.25
CA GLU A 78 12.24 -20.38 -24.23
C GLU A 78 11.04 -21.26 -23.83
N ARG A 79 10.85 -21.52 -22.54
CA ARG A 79 9.72 -22.33 -22.04
C ARG A 79 8.41 -21.54 -21.97
N LEU A 80 8.49 -20.24 -21.68
CA LEU A 80 7.35 -19.32 -21.61
C LEU A 80 7.06 -18.63 -22.93
N THR A 81 7.93 -18.77 -23.92
CA THR A 81 7.56 -18.57 -25.33
C THR A 81 6.95 -19.89 -25.75
N PRO A 82 5.62 -20.13 -25.57
CA PRO A 82 4.99 -21.18 -26.35
C PRO A 82 5.39 -20.90 -27.79
N LYS A 83 5.83 -21.95 -28.52
CA LYS A 83 5.79 -21.94 -29.98
C LYS A 83 4.48 -21.25 -30.32
N ARG A 84 4.55 -19.98 -30.74
CA ARG A 84 3.39 -19.23 -31.17
C ARG A 84 2.88 -20.06 -32.32
N LEU A 85 1.88 -20.90 -32.06
CA LEU A 85 0.73 -20.95 -32.94
C LEU A 85 0.35 -19.49 -33.03
N VAL A 86 0.88 -18.87 -34.08
CA VAL A 86 0.60 -17.51 -34.43
C VAL A 86 -0.91 -17.48 -34.43
N ARG A 87 -1.51 -16.81 -33.44
CA ARG A 87 -2.84 -16.27 -33.62
C ARG A 87 -2.64 -15.13 -34.61
N GLU A 88 -2.41 -15.51 -35.86
CA GLU A 88 -2.71 -14.65 -36.98
C GLU A 88 -4.21 -14.40 -36.85
N GLU A 89 -4.55 -13.12 -36.86
CA GLU A 89 -5.80 -12.69 -37.46
C GLU A 89 -6.03 -13.56 -38.68
N SER A 90 -7.13 -14.31 -38.68
CA SER A 90 -7.49 -15.29 -39.70
C SER A 90 -6.92 -14.97 -41.08
N PRO A 91 -5.90 -15.69 -41.56
CA PRO A 91 -5.69 -15.81 -42.99
C PRO A 91 -6.17 -17.20 -43.34
N SER A 92 -7.22 -17.24 -44.16
CA SER A 92 -7.53 -18.42 -44.94
C SER A 92 -6.29 -18.84 -45.72
N ILE A 93 -5.53 -19.83 -45.23
CA ILE A 93 -4.43 -20.45 -45.96
C ILE A 93 -4.76 -21.93 -46.11
N ALA A 94 -5.03 -22.29 -47.36
CA ALA A 94 -5.29 -23.64 -47.82
C ALA A 94 -4.14 -24.59 -47.43
N LEU A 95 -4.47 -25.68 -46.73
CA LEU A 95 -3.57 -26.81 -46.56
C LEU A 95 -3.33 -27.46 -47.93
N SER A 96 -2.09 -27.45 -48.42
CA SER A 96 -1.70 -28.30 -49.54
C SER A 96 -1.70 -29.76 -49.08
N ALA A 97 -2.40 -30.60 -49.85
CA ALA A 97 -2.77 -31.99 -49.50
C ALA A 97 -1.59 -32.95 -49.26
N ASP A 98 -0.35 -32.54 -49.53
CA ASP A 98 0.82 -33.41 -49.44
C ASP A 98 1.44 -33.50 -48.03
N GLN A 99 1.31 -32.48 -47.16
CA GLN A 99 1.85 -32.57 -45.79
C GLN A 99 0.99 -33.41 -44.85
N SER A 100 -0.29 -33.60 -45.18
CA SER A 100 -1.24 -34.40 -44.40
C SER A 100 -0.97 -35.90 -44.49
N ARG A 101 -0.32 -36.37 -45.56
CA ARG A 101 -0.10 -37.82 -45.77
C ARG A 101 1.11 -38.38 -45.03
N GLN A 102 2.17 -37.60 -44.83
CA GLN A 102 3.39 -38.07 -44.15
C GLN A 102 3.30 -38.13 -42.62
N LEU A 103 2.35 -37.44 -41.99
CA LEU A 103 2.18 -37.44 -40.52
C LEU A 103 1.26 -38.55 -40.00
N VAL A 104 0.47 -39.18 -40.87
CA VAL A 104 -0.55 -40.19 -40.48
C VAL A 104 0.05 -41.60 -40.34
N GLU A 105 1.18 -41.87 -41.01
CA GLU A 105 1.72 -43.25 -41.10
C GLU A 105 2.61 -43.64 -39.90
N GLY A 106 3.10 -42.68 -39.10
CA GLY A 106 4.04 -42.95 -38.00
C GLY A 106 3.51 -42.81 -36.57
N LYS A 107 2.25 -42.38 -36.35
CA LYS A 107 1.78 -41.91 -35.03
C LYS A 107 0.50 -42.53 -34.46
N SER A 108 -0.09 -43.52 -35.13
CA SER A 108 -1.37 -44.11 -34.70
C SER A 108 -1.31 -44.98 -33.43
N ALA A 109 -0.13 -45.32 -32.91
CA ALA A 109 -0.01 -46.19 -31.73
C ALA A 109 0.17 -45.46 -30.37
N LEU A 110 0.41 -44.14 -30.34
CA LEU A 110 0.77 -43.41 -29.10
C LEU A 110 -0.20 -42.28 -28.72
N LEU A 111 -1.21 -42.00 -29.54
CA LEU A 111 -2.16 -40.90 -29.34
C LEU A 111 -3.16 -41.11 -28.17
N PRO A 112 -3.67 -42.32 -27.86
CA PRO A 112 -4.67 -42.47 -26.80
C PRO A 112 -4.11 -42.26 -25.38
N GLN A 113 -2.89 -42.74 -25.12
CA GLN A 113 -2.24 -42.64 -23.80
C GLN A 113 -1.84 -41.20 -23.46
N ALA A 114 -1.18 -40.50 -24.40
CA ALA A 114 -0.74 -39.13 -24.18
C ALA A 114 -1.91 -38.15 -23.98
N LEU A 115 -3.06 -38.39 -24.62
CA LEU A 115 -4.28 -37.60 -24.40
C LEU A 115 -4.89 -37.87 -23.03
N GLY A 116 -4.87 -39.12 -22.56
CA GLY A 116 -5.31 -39.50 -21.21
C GLY A 116 -4.48 -38.85 -20.11
N ASP A 117 -3.16 -38.81 -20.27
CA ASP A 117 -2.25 -38.17 -19.31
C ASP A 117 -2.43 -36.66 -19.26
N ILE A 118 -2.66 -36.01 -20.41
CA ILE A 118 -2.95 -34.57 -20.48
C ILE A 118 -4.30 -34.25 -19.84
N LEU A 119 -5.35 -35.04 -20.09
CA LEU A 119 -6.66 -34.84 -19.47
C LEU A 119 -6.61 -35.05 -17.95
N SER A 120 -5.86 -36.04 -17.49
CA SER A 120 -5.60 -36.28 -16.06
C SER A 120 -4.82 -35.14 -15.43
N ALA A 121 -3.77 -34.63 -16.09
CA ALA A 121 -3.01 -33.48 -15.63
C ALA A 121 -3.85 -32.20 -15.56
N ILE A 122 -4.74 -31.97 -16.55
CA ILE A 122 -5.69 -30.85 -16.55
C ILE A 122 -6.70 -31.00 -15.42
N ALA A 123 -7.28 -32.19 -15.22
CA ALA A 123 -8.22 -32.44 -14.14
C ALA A 123 -7.57 -32.22 -12.76
N ASN A 124 -6.35 -32.73 -12.56
CA ASN A 124 -5.58 -32.50 -11.34
C ASN A 124 -5.24 -31.02 -11.13
N SER A 125 -4.85 -30.31 -12.20
CA SER A 125 -4.62 -28.87 -12.14
C SER A 125 -5.89 -28.10 -11.78
N GLN A 126 -7.05 -28.48 -12.31
CA GLN A 126 -8.33 -27.84 -11.96
C GLN A 126 -8.69 -28.10 -10.51
N GLN A 127 -8.49 -29.32 -10.00
CA GLN A 127 -8.73 -29.64 -8.59
C GLN A 127 -7.81 -28.83 -7.67
N THR A 128 -6.52 -28.68 -8.02
CA THR A 128 -5.58 -27.83 -7.28
C THR A 128 -5.99 -26.36 -7.31
N VAL A 129 -6.43 -25.85 -8.47
CA VAL A 129 -6.90 -24.47 -8.60
C VAL A 129 -8.14 -24.23 -7.73
N LEU A 130 -9.12 -25.14 -7.73
CA LEU A 130 -10.32 -25.02 -6.89
C LEU A 130 -9.98 -25.03 -5.39
N ASN A 131 -9.09 -25.93 -4.96
CA ASN A 131 -8.64 -25.98 -3.58
C ASN A 131 -7.92 -24.67 -3.19
N SER A 132 -7.07 -24.14 -4.08
CA SER A 132 -6.38 -22.87 -3.84
C SER A 132 -7.34 -21.67 -3.78
N GLN A 133 -8.39 -21.64 -4.61
CA GLN A 133 -9.41 -20.59 -4.55
C GLN A 133 -10.22 -20.64 -3.25
N SER A 134 -10.49 -21.84 -2.72
CA SER A 134 -11.13 -22.00 -1.41
C SER A 134 -10.26 -21.42 -0.31
N THR A 135 -8.97 -21.76 -0.27
CA THR A 135 -8.02 -21.22 0.71
C THR A 135 -7.89 -19.70 0.59
N VAL A 136 -7.81 -19.17 -0.63
CA VAL A 136 -7.75 -17.71 -0.86
C VAL A 136 -9.00 -17.02 -0.33
N ARG A 137 -10.20 -17.57 -0.57
CA ARG A 137 -11.44 -16.98 -0.05
C ARG A 137 -11.48 -16.95 1.48
N GLU A 138 -11.00 -18.01 2.13
CA GLU A 138 -10.92 -18.07 3.60
C GLU A 138 -9.94 -17.03 4.15
N VAL A 139 -8.73 -16.96 3.58
CA VAL A 139 -7.71 -15.97 3.98
C VAL A 139 -8.19 -14.54 3.72
N VAL A 140 -8.82 -14.27 2.57
CA VAL A 140 -9.41 -12.97 2.27
C VAL A 140 -10.50 -12.63 3.28
N GLY A 141 -11.32 -13.59 3.70
CA GLY A 141 -12.31 -13.40 4.77
C GLY A 141 -11.68 -12.93 6.07
N VAL A 142 -10.64 -13.63 6.54
CA VAL A 142 -9.90 -13.27 7.76
C VAL A 142 -9.24 -11.90 7.62
N VAL A 143 -8.55 -11.62 6.51
CA VAL A 143 -7.88 -10.33 6.29
C VAL A 143 -8.88 -9.17 6.21
N VAL A 144 -10.03 -9.37 5.57
CA VAL A 144 -11.09 -8.36 5.51
C VAL A 144 -11.66 -8.11 6.90
N GLN A 145 -11.91 -9.18 7.67
CA GLN A 145 -12.36 -9.07 9.05
C GLN A 145 -11.36 -8.32 9.92
N ASP A 146 -10.08 -8.66 9.84
CA ASP A 146 -9.00 -7.99 10.56
C ASP A 146 -8.88 -6.52 10.14
N ASN A 147 -9.05 -6.22 8.84
CA ASN A 147 -9.04 -4.84 8.35
C ASN A 147 -10.20 -4.02 8.94
N PHE A 148 -11.40 -4.60 9.04
CA PHE A 148 -12.53 -3.95 9.69
C PHE A 148 -12.27 -3.75 11.19
N ASN A 149 -11.75 -4.75 11.89
CA ASN A 149 -11.41 -4.62 13.30
C ASN A 149 -10.34 -3.52 13.53
N LEU A 150 -9.29 -3.51 12.71
CA LEU A 150 -8.26 -2.47 12.75
C LEU A 150 -8.80 -1.08 12.43
N LYS A 151 -9.76 -0.97 11.50
CA LYS A 151 -10.43 0.31 11.21
C LYS A 151 -11.22 0.81 12.43
N ASP A 152 -11.92 -0.08 13.11
CA ASP A 152 -12.65 0.25 14.34
C ASP A 152 -11.73 0.67 15.48
N GLU A 153 -10.62 -0.04 15.69
CA GLU A 153 -9.60 0.33 16.66
C GLU A 153 -8.94 1.67 16.32
N ASN A 154 -8.61 1.91 15.05
CA ASN A 154 -8.09 3.21 14.61
C ASN A 154 -9.08 4.34 14.84
N ARG A 155 -10.38 4.12 14.63
CA ARG A 155 -11.41 5.12 14.97
C ARG A 155 -11.40 5.42 16.47
N LYS A 156 -11.40 4.39 17.33
CA LYS A 156 -11.33 4.55 18.79
C LYS A 156 -10.06 5.28 19.24
N LEU A 157 -8.92 4.99 18.61
CA LEU A 157 -7.66 5.68 18.89
C LEU A 157 -7.73 7.16 18.53
N ARG A 158 -8.29 7.50 17.36
CA ARG A 158 -8.49 8.90 16.96
C ARG A 158 -9.39 9.64 17.95
N GLU A 159 -10.48 9.02 18.40
CA GLU A 159 -11.38 9.60 19.40
C GLU A 159 -10.66 9.89 20.73
N ARG A 160 -9.90 8.91 21.24
CA ARG A 160 -9.11 9.07 22.48
C ARG A 160 -8.03 10.12 22.36
N MET A 161 -7.36 10.19 21.21
CA MET A 161 -6.34 11.22 20.95
C MET A 161 -6.97 12.61 20.98
N LEU A 162 -8.12 12.78 20.34
CA LEU A 162 -8.85 14.05 20.31
C LEU A 162 -9.33 14.47 21.71
N GLU A 163 -9.77 13.51 22.53
CA GLU A 163 -10.12 13.74 23.94
C GLU A 163 -8.90 14.15 24.77
N LEU A 164 -7.75 13.49 24.58
CA LEU A 164 -6.49 13.84 25.24
C LEU A 164 -5.99 15.23 24.83
N GLU A 165 -6.03 15.57 23.54
CA GLU A 165 -5.70 16.90 23.03
C GLU A 165 -6.57 17.97 23.68
N ARG A 166 -7.88 17.70 23.78
CA ARG A 166 -8.81 18.60 24.48
C ARG A 166 -8.47 18.73 25.96
N ALA A 167 -8.19 17.62 26.65
CA ALA A 167 -7.83 17.63 28.07
C ALA A 167 -6.52 18.40 28.31
N LEU A 168 -5.53 18.26 27.42
CA LEU A 168 -4.28 19.01 27.47
C LEU A 168 -4.51 20.51 27.25
N ALA A 169 -5.32 20.89 26.27
CA ALA A 169 -5.66 22.30 26.03
C ALA A 169 -6.41 22.92 27.24
N GLU A 170 -7.36 22.19 27.83
CA GLU A 170 -8.05 22.62 29.04
C GLU A 170 -7.11 22.73 30.24
N TYR A 171 -6.16 21.80 30.39
CA TYR A 171 -5.14 21.85 31.44
C TYR A 171 -4.23 23.06 31.30
N GLN A 172 -3.72 23.32 30.08
CA GLN A 172 -2.88 24.50 29.80
C GLN A 172 -3.61 25.80 30.12
N ARG A 173 -4.89 25.92 29.72
CA ARG A 173 -5.70 27.10 30.02
C ARG A 173 -5.91 27.31 31.52
N ARG A 174 -6.19 26.23 32.27
CA ARG A 174 -6.34 26.30 33.74
C ARG A 174 -5.03 26.71 34.40
N GLU A 175 -3.92 26.21 33.90
CA GLU A 175 -2.59 26.49 34.43
C GLU A 175 -2.18 27.94 34.16
N GLU A 176 -2.43 28.46 32.96
CA GLU A 176 -2.24 29.87 32.63
C GLU A 176 -3.08 30.78 33.55
N THR A 177 -4.36 30.46 33.72
CA THR A 177 -5.25 31.19 34.64
C THR A 177 -4.75 31.13 36.10
N ARG A 178 -4.14 30.00 36.51
CA ARG A 178 -3.56 29.84 37.86
C ARG A 178 -2.30 30.69 38.01
N LYS A 179 -1.44 30.69 37.00
CA LYS A 179 -0.22 31.49 36.93
C LYS A 179 -0.53 32.98 36.94
N GLU A 180 -1.45 33.46 36.11
CA GLU A 180 -1.88 34.87 36.08
C GLU A 180 -2.39 35.35 37.44
N ARG A 181 -3.18 34.52 38.14
CA ARG A 181 -3.66 34.82 39.50
C ARG A 181 -2.51 34.95 40.51
N MET A 182 -1.50 34.09 40.39
CA MET A 182 -0.33 34.14 41.27
C MET A 182 0.54 35.35 40.98
N GLU A 183 0.82 35.63 39.71
CA GLU A 183 1.56 36.81 39.27
C GLU A 183 0.85 38.10 39.66
N SER A 184 -0.47 38.16 39.55
CA SER A 184 -1.27 39.32 39.99
C SER A 184 -1.13 39.56 41.49
N ARG A 185 -1.13 38.50 42.31
CA ARG A 185 -0.91 38.59 43.76
C ARG A 185 0.51 39.03 44.09
N LEU A 186 1.52 38.53 43.38
CA LEU A 186 2.91 38.94 43.54
C LEU A 186 3.09 40.42 43.19
N ARG A 187 2.56 40.88 42.06
CA ARG A 187 2.60 42.31 41.69
C ARG A 187 1.89 43.19 42.71
N ALA A 188 0.77 42.74 43.28
CA ALA A 188 0.09 43.47 44.34
C ALA A 188 0.97 43.60 45.60
N MET A 189 1.67 42.51 45.99
CA MET A 189 2.62 42.54 47.11
C MET A 189 3.85 43.40 46.81
N GLU A 190 4.40 43.34 45.61
CA GLU A 190 5.49 44.23 45.17
C GLU A 190 5.06 45.70 45.24
N GLY A 191 3.82 46.00 44.86
CA GLY A 191 3.22 47.32 44.98
C GLY A 191 3.11 47.82 46.43
N THR A 192 2.72 46.96 47.37
CA THR A 192 2.67 47.34 48.79
C THR A 192 4.06 47.54 49.38
N ILE A 193 5.04 46.69 49.00
CA ILE A 193 6.44 46.87 49.40
C ILE A 193 7.00 48.18 48.87
N ALA A 194 6.75 48.52 47.61
CA ALA A 194 7.16 49.78 47.02
C ALA A 194 6.54 50.99 47.73
N ALA A 195 5.25 50.93 48.08
CA ALA A 195 4.59 51.98 48.84
C ALA A 195 5.19 52.16 50.24
N LEU A 196 5.50 51.07 50.95
CA LEU A 196 6.18 51.12 52.25
C LEU A 196 7.58 51.72 52.13
N GLN A 197 8.35 51.35 51.10
CA GLN A 197 9.66 51.94 50.83
C GLN A 197 9.58 53.46 50.59
N GLN A 198 8.57 53.91 49.85
CA GLN A 198 8.34 55.35 49.65
C GLN A 198 7.97 56.07 50.95
N GLN A 199 7.12 55.49 51.80
CA GLN A 199 6.79 56.05 53.11
C GLN A 199 8.03 56.19 54.00
N VAL A 200 8.87 55.15 54.06
CA VAL A 200 10.13 55.18 54.82
C VAL A 200 11.07 56.27 54.27
N ALA A 201 11.21 56.37 52.95
CA ALA A 201 12.03 57.40 52.32
C ALA A 201 11.54 58.83 52.67
N GLN A 202 10.23 59.06 52.65
CA GLN A 202 9.62 60.34 53.04
C GLN A 202 9.88 60.67 54.51
N LEU A 203 9.71 59.70 55.42
CA LEU A 203 10.00 59.90 56.85
C LEU A 203 11.46 60.27 57.10
N ILE A 204 12.40 59.60 56.42
CA ILE A 204 13.83 59.91 56.50
C ILE A 204 14.12 61.34 55.99
N GLN A 205 13.47 61.76 54.91
CA GLN A 205 13.62 63.13 54.37
C GLN A 205 13.10 64.18 55.36
N ILE A 206 11.92 63.97 55.96
CA ILE A 206 11.34 64.88 56.96
C ILE A 206 12.27 64.99 58.19
N GLN A 207 12.79 63.85 58.69
CA GLN A 207 13.72 63.85 59.81
C GLN A 207 15.01 64.62 59.52
N ARG A 208 15.58 64.46 58.32
CA ARG A 208 16.78 65.20 57.88
C ARG A 208 16.52 66.71 57.80
N GLN A 209 15.39 67.13 57.24
CA GLN A 209 15.02 68.56 57.18
C GLN A 209 14.81 69.16 58.58
N GLY A 210 14.20 68.41 59.50
CA GLY A 210 14.03 68.82 60.90
C GLY A 210 15.36 68.99 61.64
N GLN A 211 16.32 68.09 61.40
CA GLN A 211 17.67 68.22 61.98
C GLN A 211 18.47 69.40 61.39
N GLN A 212 18.36 69.66 60.09
CA GLN A 212 19.03 70.81 59.47
C GLN A 212 18.48 72.15 59.98
N LYS A 213 17.15 72.29 60.12
CA LYS A 213 16.53 73.51 60.67
C LYS A 213 17.00 73.82 62.11
N LYS A 214 17.18 72.80 62.95
CA LYS A 214 17.68 72.96 64.33
C LYS A 214 19.16 73.35 64.41
N ARG A 215 19.96 73.06 63.36
CA ARG A 215 21.40 73.39 63.32
C ARG A 215 21.70 74.77 62.72
N GLY A 216 20.74 75.41 62.05
CA GLY A 216 20.89 76.76 61.48
C GLY A 216 20.44 77.91 62.40
N TRP A 217 20.12 77.63 63.66
CA TRP A 217 19.68 78.60 64.67
C TRP A 217 20.75 78.84 65.76
N TRP A 218 22.02 78.77 65.36
CA TRP A 218 23.19 79.12 66.18
C TRP A 218 24.15 79.94 65.34
#